data_AF-A0A1I4CMT0-F1
#
_entry.id   AF-A0A1I4CMT0-F1
#
_cell.length_a   1.000
_cell.length_b   1.000
_cell.length_c   1.000
_cell.angle_alpha   90.00
_cell.angle_beta   90.00
_cell.angle_gamma   90.00
#
_symmetry.space_group_name_H-M   'P 1'
#
loop_
_entity.id
_entity.type
_entity.pdbx_description
1 polymer ?
#
loop_
_entity_poly.entity_id
_entity_poly.type
_entity_poly.pdbx_seq_one_letter_code
_entity_poly.pdbx_strand_id
1 'polypeptide(L)' 'MRFAEAMDDLIQVRVARDEKRHLIEIARKRGLTLSEFLRETATDAARRVAA' A
#
# COMPACT_ATOMS: atom_id res chain seq x y z
N MET A 1 -12.94 16.64 13.27
CA MET A 1 -13.15 15.18 13.10
C MET A 1 -12.02 14.49 13.84
N ARG A 2 -12.28 13.91 15.01
CA ARG A 2 -11.23 13.28 15.84
C ARG A 2 -11.07 11.86 15.29
N PHE A 3 -9.97 11.61 14.57
CA PHE A 3 -9.65 10.26 14.11
C PHE A 3 -9.41 9.39 15.36
N ALA A 4 -10.01 8.20 15.40
CA ALA A 4 -9.86 7.30 16.53
C ALA A 4 -8.39 6.83 16.61
N GLU A 5 -7.85 6.72 17.83
CA GLU A 5 -6.45 6.36 18.17
C GLU A 5 -5.88 5.14 17.41
N ALA A 6 -6.74 4.25 16.89
CA ALA A 6 -6.34 3.13 16.05
C ALA A 6 -5.89 3.51 14.62
N MET A 7 -5.96 4.79 14.23
CA MET A 7 -5.67 5.27 12.87
C MET A 7 -4.28 5.91 12.69
N ASP A 8 -3.46 6.02 13.74
CA ASP A 8 -2.15 6.67 13.64
C ASP A 8 -1.18 5.98 12.66
N ASP A 9 -1.43 4.71 12.33
CA ASP A 9 -0.60 3.89 11.41
C ASP A 9 -1.27 3.60 10.04
N LEU A 10 -2.39 4.23 9.71
CA LEU A 10 -3.09 3.99 8.43
C LEU A 10 -2.62 4.94 7.33
N ILE A 11 -1.90 4.39 6.35
CA ILE A 11 -1.55 5.13 5.13
C ILE A 11 -2.70 5.04 4.13
N GLN A 12 -3.30 6.18 3.79
CA GLN A 12 -4.29 6.31 2.73
C GLN A 12 -3.68 6.97 1.49
N VAL A 13 -3.84 6.35 0.33
CA VAL A 13 -3.36 6.88 -0.95
C VAL A 13 -4.52 6.98 -1.95
N ARG A 14 -4.60 8.11 -2.64
CA ARG A 14 -5.51 8.29 -3.78
C ARG A 14 -4.79 7.91 -5.05
N VAL A 15 -5.39 7.00 -5.81
CA VAL A 15 -4.90 6.51 -7.10
C VAL A 15 -6.05 6.54 -8.11
N ALA A 16 -5.70 6.52 -9.40
CA ALA A 16 -6.72 6.36 -10.44
C ALA A 16 -7.43 5.02 -10.31
N ARG A 17 -8.67 4.93 -10.82
CA ARG A 17 -9.48 3.71 -10.72
C ARG A 17 -8.81 2.51 -11.40
N ASP A 18 -8.23 2.73 -12.57
CA ASP A 18 -7.58 1.67 -13.35
C ASP A 18 -6.26 1.24 -12.72
N GLU A 19 -5.51 2.20 -12.18
CA GLU A 19 -4.31 1.94 -11.40
C GLU A 19 -4.62 1.07 -10.16
N LYS A 20 -5.69 1.41 -9.42
CA LYS A 20 -6.15 0.59 -8.29
C LYS A 20 -6.47 -0.85 -8.71
N ARG A 21 -7.14 -1.05 -9.85
CA ARG A 21 -7.45 -2.39 -10.37
C ARG A 21 -6.18 -3.16 -10.68
N HIS A 22 -5.23 -2.52 -11.34
CA HIS A 22 -3.96 -3.14 -11.69
C HIS A 22 -3.18 -3.58 -10.45
N LEU A 23 -3.11 -2.73 -9.42
CA LEU A 23 -2.45 -3.06 -8.15
C LEU A 23 -3.14 -4.25 -7.44
N ILE A 24 -4.47 -4.31 -7.46
CA ILE A 24 -5.23 -5.43 -6.89
C ILE A 24 -4.94 -6.74 -7.63
N GLU A 25 -4.86 -6.71 -8.96
CA GLU A 25 -4.53 -7.90 -9.76
C GLU A 25 -3.12 -8.42 -9.48
N ILE A 26 -2.15 -7.52 -9.33
CA ILE A 26 -0.77 -7.89 -8.98
C ILE A 26 -0.72 -8.50 -7.58
N ALA A 27 -1.36 -7.86 -6.60
CA ALA A 27 -1.42 -8.38 -5.23
C ALA A 27 -2.06 -9.79 -5.21
N ARG A 28 -3.16 -9.99 -5.94
CA ARG A 28 -3.81 -11.30 -6.10
C ARG A 28 -2.91 -12.36 -6.69
N LYS A 29 -2.16 -12.04 -7.75
CA LYS A 29 -1.20 -12.98 -8.38
C LYS A 29 -0.11 -13.44 -7.41
N ARG A 30 0.21 -12.62 -6.40
CA ARG A 30 1.18 -12.92 -5.34
C ARG A 30 0.55 -13.55 -4.08
N GLY A 31 -0.77 -13.72 -4.05
CA GLY A 31 -1.49 -14.23 -2.88
C GLY A 31 -1.55 -13.25 -1.71
N LEU A 32 -1.32 -11.96 -1.95
CA LEU A 32 -1.27 -10.91 -0.92
C LEU A 32 -2.53 -10.04 -0.95
N THR A 33 -2.84 -9.43 0.20
CA THR A 33 -3.75 -8.28 0.23
C THR A 33 -3.08 -7.05 -0.40
N LEU A 34 -3.89 -6.08 -0.83
CA LEU A 34 -3.38 -4.83 -1.40
C LEU A 34 -2.47 -4.07 -0.41
N SER A 35 -2.81 -4.08 0.88
CA SER A 35 -2.04 -3.41 1.93
C SER A 35 -0.69 -4.09 2.19
N GLU A 36 -0.63 -5.42 2.19
CA GLU A 36 0.63 -6.17 2.31
C GLU A 36 1.54 -5.90 1.11
N PHE A 37 0.98 -5.98 -0.10
CA PHE A 37 1.72 -5.70 -1.33
C PHE A 37 2.30 -4.28 -1.34
N LEU A 38 1.51 -3.28 -0.93
CA LEU A 38 1.98 -1.90 -0.82
C LEU A 38 3.04 -1.74 0.28
N ARG A 39 2.88 -2.41 1.42
CA ARG A 39 3.85 -2.37 2.53
C ARG A 39 5.21 -2.91 2.10
N GLU A 40 5.25 -4.08 1.45
CA GLU A 40 6.49 -4.68 0.95
C GLU A 40 7.17 -3.78 -0.07
N THR A 41 6.40 -3.32 -1.06
CA THR A 41 6.92 -2.47 -2.14
C THR A 41 7.45 -1.13 -1.60
N ALA A 42 6.74 -0.51 -0.66
CA ALA A 42 7.18 0.73 -0.03
C ALA A 42 8.44 0.53 0.82
N THR A 43 8.54 -0.60 1.54
CA THR A 43 9.73 -0.93 2.35
C THR A 43 10.95 -1.15 1.47
N ASP A 44 10.80 -1.88 0.37
CA ASP A 44 11.87 -2.10 -0.60
C ASP A 44 12.29 -0.80 -1.29
N ALA A 45 11.33 0.05 -1.67
CA ALA A 45 11.62 1.36 -2.22
C ALA A 45 12.40 2.24 -1.22
N ALA A 46 11.97 2.29 0.05
CA ALA A 46 12.65 3.04 1.09
C ALA A 46 14.09 2.56 1.31
N ARG A 47 14.32 1.23 1.33
CA ARG A 47 15.67 0.65 1.43
C ARG A 47 16.57 1.07 0.27
N ARG A 48 16.04 1.10 -0.96
CA ARG A 48 16.80 1.54 -2.15
C ARG A 48 17.16 3.02 -2.12
N VAL A 49 16.30 3.85 -1.55
CA VAL A 49 16.54 5.30 -1.43
C VAL A 49 17.54 5.62 -0.32
N ALA A 50 17.59 4.78 0.72
CA ALA A 50 18.51 4.96 1.85
C ALA A 50 19.93 4.41 1.63
N ALA A 51 20.16 3.65 0.54
CA ALA A 51 21.45 3.09 0.15
C ALA A 51 22.20 4.02 -0.81
#